data_AF-A0A2M9LD58-F1
#
_entry.id   AF-A0A2M9LD58-F1
#
_cell.length_a   1.000
_cell.length_b   1.000
_cell.length_c   1.000
_cell.angle_alpha   90.00
_cell.angle_beta   90.00
_cell.angle_gamma   90.00
#
_symmetry.space_group_name_H-M   'P 1'
#
loop_
_entity.id
_entity.type
_entity.pdbx_description
1 polymer ?
#
loop_
_entity_poly.entity_id
_entity_poly.type
_entity_poly.pdbx_seq_one_letter_code
_entity_poly.pdbx_strand_id
1 'polypeptide(L)'
;MAEIVVPGPEPDWQPATIPGYGTGRNPVHQISLWEASGSLYRMVAGLKPPLEALAARLRLTVERSWEDPGEVDAAVFRIEGLRFALSLMTYGQHETWVWLHRSHEDPDAALEVLLRALGVGREALAFTGGPETGFHFLDDDARPAGS
;
A
#
# COMPACT_ATOMS: atom_id res chain seq x y z
N MET A 1 3.15 2.88 -21.29
CA MET A 1 2.92 2.77 -19.84
C MET A 1 4.29 2.59 -19.20
N ALA A 2 4.79 3.61 -18.49
CA ALA A 2 6.04 3.46 -17.75
C ALA A 2 5.78 2.48 -16.60
N GLU A 3 6.51 1.37 -16.59
CA GLU A 3 6.50 0.46 -15.45
C GLU A 3 7.07 1.23 -14.25
N ILE A 4 6.24 1.46 -13.22
CA ILE A 4 6.71 2.09 -12.00
C ILE A 4 7.62 1.09 -11.30
N VAL A 5 8.92 1.24 -11.52
CA VAL A 5 9.93 0.38 -10.91
C VAL A 5 10.04 0.75 -9.44
N VAL A 6 9.46 -0.08 -8.58
CA VAL A 6 9.66 0.02 -7.14
C VAL A 6 11.12 -0.37 -6.87
N PRO A 7 11.94 0.50 -6.22
CA PRO A 7 13.31 0.14 -5.89
C PRO A 7 13.34 -1.12 -5.01
N GLY A 8 14.42 -1.91 -5.09
CA GLY A 8 14.59 -3.08 -4.22
C GLY A 8 14.67 -2.70 -2.73
N PRO A 9 14.45 -3.63 -1.80
CA PRO A 9 14.60 -3.38 -0.36
C PRO A 9 16.02 -2.89 -0.04
N GLU A 10 16.16 -1.92 0.87
CA GLU A 10 17.50 -1.53 1.31
C GLU A 10 18.18 -2.73 2.02
N PRO A 11 19.49 -2.94 1.82
CA PRO A 11 20.19 -4.08 2.40
C PRO A 11 20.19 -4.06 3.93
N ASP A 12 20.08 -2.86 4.52
CA ASP A 12 20.06 -2.64 5.97
C ASP A 12 18.68 -2.87 6.62
N TRP A 13 17.60 -2.96 5.83
CA TRP A 13 16.26 -3.13 6.38
C TRP A 13 16.06 -4.54 6.94
N GLN A 14 15.68 -4.64 8.22
CA GLN A 14 15.25 -5.91 8.80
C GLN A 14 13.87 -6.33 8.28
N PRO A 15 13.51 -7.62 8.34
CA PRO A 15 12.15 -8.07 8.06
C PRO A 15 11.16 -7.30 8.95
N ALA A 16 10.05 -6.83 8.37
CA ALA A 16 9.05 -6.07 9.12
C ALA A 16 8.40 -6.89 10.27
N THR A 17 8.60 -8.22 10.27
CA THR A 17 8.15 -9.17 11.31
C THR A 17 9.03 -9.20 12.56
N ILE A 18 10.26 -8.65 12.54
CA ILE A 18 11.17 -8.69 13.69
C ILE A 18 10.97 -7.42 14.54
N PRO A 19 10.52 -7.51 15.81
CA PRO A 19 10.49 -6.37 16.70
C PRO A 19 11.93 -5.89 16.93
N GLY A 20 12.16 -4.59 16.70
CA GLY A 20 13.47 -3.95 16.51
C GLY A 20 14.49 -4.12 17.65
N TYR A 21 15.08 -5.31 17.75
CA TYR A 21 16.23 -5.61 18.59
C TYR A 21 17.55 -5.54 17.82
N GLY A 22 17.54 -5.17 16.54
CA GLY A 22 18.74 -5.07 15.70
C GLY A 22 18.87 -3.74 14.98
N THR A 23 20.11 -3.42 14.64
CA THR A 23 20.61 -2.16 14.04
C THR A 23 19.92 -1.74 12.72
N GLY A 24 19.13 -2.60 12.09
CA GLY A 24 18.41 -2.29 10.86
C GLY A 24 17.02 -1.70 11.16
N ARG A 25 16.88 -0.39 10.99
CA ARG A 25 15.60 0.33 11.16
C ARG A 25 14.74 0.14 9.92
N ASN A 26 13.95 -0.93 9.88
CA ASN A 26 12.80 -0.93 8.98
C ASN A 26 11.75 0.07 9.54
N PRO A 27 11.38 1.14 8.83
CA PRO A 27 10.35 2.08 9.30
C PRO A 27 8.95 1.46 9.33
N VAL A 28 8.75 0.35 8.62
CA VAL A 28 7.51 -0.44 8.70
C VAL A 28 7.63 -1.58 9.69
N HIS A 29 6.56 -1.77 10.44
CA HIS A 29 6.36 -2.88 11.35
C HIS A 29 5.15 -3.68 10.89
N GLN A 30 5.32 -4.95 10.58
CA GLN A 30 4.21 -5.80 10.17
C GLN A 30 3.25 -6.00 11.35
N ILE A 31 1.95 -6.03 11.05
CA ILE A 31 0.87 -6.33 11.98
C ILE A 31 0.12 -7.53 11.40
N SER A 32 -0.38 -8.43 12.23
CA SER A 32 -1.17 -9.57 11.74
C SER A 32 -2.49 -9.09 11.14
N LEU A 33 -2.90 -9.68 10.00
CA LEU A 33 -4.20 -9.41 9.39
C LEU A 33 -5.36 -9.59 10.38
N TRP A 34 -5.25 -10.54 11.32
CA TRP A 34 -6.23 -10.72 12.40
C TRP A 34 -6.34 -9.51 13.35
N GLU A 35 -5.23 -8.85 13.70
CA GLU A 35 -5.28 -7.62 14.51
C GLU A 35 -5.90 -6.44 13.73
N ALA A 36 -5.86 -6.51 12.40
CA ALA A 36 -6.54 -5.58 11.52
C ALA A 36 -7.97 -6.01 11.17
N SER A 37 -8.37 -7.23 11.52
CA SER A 37 -9.69 -7.77 11.17
C SER A 37 -10.76 -7.03 11.98
N GLY A 38 -11.50 -6.20 11.24
CA GLY A 38 -12.50 -5.26 11.74
C GLY A 38 -12.77 -4.21 10.67
N SER A 39 -14.00 -3.70 10.58
CA SER A 39 -14.39 -2.64 9.62
C SER A 39 -13.79 -1.25 9.95
N LEU A 40 -12.56 -1.23 10.45
CA LEU A 40 -11.81 -0.07 10.91
C LEU A 40 -10.88 0.50 9.84
N TYR A 41 -10.78 -0.13 8.67
CA TYR A 41 -9.97 0.36 7.55
C TYR A 41 -10.87 0.93 6.46
N ARG A 42 -10.43 2.02 5.86
CA ARG A 42 -11.07 2.66 4.70
C ARG A 42 -10.08 2.72 3.54
N MET A 43 -10.57 2.50 2.33
CA MET A 43 -9.76 2.68 1.14
C MET A 43 -9.45 4.16 0.95
N VAL A 44 -8.19 4.47 0.67
CA VAL A 44 -7.72 5.84 0.46
C VAL A 44 -6.98 6.04 -0.86
N ALA A 45 -6.49 4.98 -1.50
CA ALA A 45 -5.82 5.07 -2.79
C ALA A 45 -5.67 3.69 -3.45
N GLY A 46 -5.35 3.70 -4.74
CA GLY A 46 -4.86 2.54 -5.50
C GLY A 46 -3.47 2.81 -6.05
N LEU A 47 -2.58 1.84 -5.93
CA LEU A 47 -1.22 1.86 -6.47
C LEU A 47 -1.16 1.05 -7.78
N LYS A 48 -0.49 1.62 -8.78
CA LYS A 48 -0.15 0.96 -10.05
C LYS A 48 0.77 -0.26 -9.87
N PRO A 49 1.84 -0.21 -9.03
CA PRO A 49 2.72 -1.37 -8.87
C PRO A 49 2.04 -2.55 -8.15
N PRO A 50 2.47 -3.79 -8.46
CA PRO A 50 1.90 -4.99 -7.85
C PRO A 50 2.28 -5.12 -6.37
N LEU A 51 1.40 -5.74 -5.59
CA LEU A 51 1.57 -5.95 -4.15
C LEU A 51 2.89 -6.63 -3.83
N GLU A 52 3.31 -7.61 -4.64
CA GLU A 52 4.56 -8.34 -4.45
C GLU A 52 5.79 -7.43 -4.51
N ALA A 53 5.84 -6.47 -5.43
CA ALA A 53 6.94 -5.52 -5.54
C ALA A 53 6.99 -4.57 -4.33
N LEU A 54 5.81 -4.11 -3.89
CA LEU A 54 5.66 -3.24 -2.72
C LEU A 54 6.04 -3.97 -1.42
N ALA A 55 5.57 -5.22 -1.27
CA ALA A 55 5.86 -6.06 -0.13
C ALA A 55 7.35 -6.44 -0.09
N ALA A 56 7.95 -6.78 -1.23
CA ALA A 56 9.38 -7.07 -1.32
C ALA A 56 10.23 -5.85 -0.92
N ARG A 57 9.85 -4.65 -1.37
CA ARG A 57 10.51 -3.39 -1.00
C ARG A 57 10.46 -3.17 0.50
N LEU A 58 9.28 -3.26 1.10
CA LEU A 58 9.06 -3.01 2.52
C LEU A 58 9.43 -4.21 3.43
N ARG A 59 9.88 -5.33 2.84
CA ARG A 59 10.09 -6.62 3.52
C ARG A 59 8.89 -7.06 4.36
N LEU A 60 7.70 -6.89 3.78
CA LEU A 60 6.43 -7.34 4.31
C LEU A 60 6.16 -8.77 3.88
N THR A 61 5.57 -9.56 4.77
CA THR A 61 4.99 -10.84 4.41
C THR A 61 3.53 -10.62 4.00
N VAL A 62 3.19 -11.02 2.79
CA VAL A 62 1.81 -11.03 2.30
C VAL A 62 1.07 -12.20 2.95
N GLU A 63 -0.01 -11.89 3.65
CA GLU A 63 -0.92 -12.86 4.24
C GLU A 63 -2.07 -13.13 3.26
N ARG A 64 -2.25 -14.39 2.86
CA ARG A 64 -3.44 -14.79 2.08
C ARG A 64 -4.62 -15.01 3.01
N SER A 65 -5.67 -14.25 2.80
CA SER A 65 -6.98 -14.50 3.42
C SER A 65 -7.91 -15.19 2.44
N TRP A 66 -8.71 -16.11 2.97
CA TRP A 66 -9.74 -16.86 2.26
C TRP A 66 -11.12 -16.36 2.72
N GLU A 67 -11.33 -15.05 2.69
CA GLU A 67 -12.64 -14.47 3.04
C GLU A 67 -13.48 -14.30 1.79
N ASP A 68 -14.72 -14.79 1.85
CA ASP A 68 -15.73 -14.56 0.81
C ASP A 68 -15.85 -13.05 0.58
N PRO A 69 -15.55 -12.55 -0.64
CA PRO A 69 -15.80 -13.20 -1.94
C PRO A 69 -14.58 -13.80 -2.70
N GLY A 70 -13.42 -14.13 -2.09
CA GLY A 70 -12.33 -14.84 -2.78
C GLY A 70 -10.95 -14.85 -2.09
N GLU A 71 -9.95 -15.50 -2.72
CA GLU A 71 -8.54 -15.43 -2.27
C GLU A 71 -8.04 -13.98 -2.43
N VAL A 72 -7.79 -13.33 -1.30
CA VAL A 72 -7.25 -11.96 -1.24
C VAL A 72 -5.88 -12.02 -0.58
N ASP A 73 -4.86 -11.62 -1.32
CA ASP A 73 -3.53 -11.36 -0.80
C ASP A 73 -3.53 -9.98 -0.13
N ALA A 74 -3.31 -9.93 1.18
CA ALA A 74 -3.27 -8.69 1.95
C ALA A 74 -2.04 -8.62 2.87
N ALA A 75 -1.49 -7.42 3.06
CA ALA A 75 -0.39 -7.17 3.97
C ALA A 75 -0.70 -5.97 4.85
N VAL A 76 -0.72 -6.17 6.17
CA VAL A 76 -0.97 -5.11 7.14
C VAL A 76 0.33 -4.71 7.83
N PHE A 77 0.54 -3.41 7.95
CA PHE A 77 1.72 -2.87 8.61
C PHE A 77 1.45 -1.49 9.20
N ARG A 78 2.40 -1.07 10.03
CA ARG A 78 2.43 0.26 10.63
C ARG A 78 3.72 0.97 10.23
N ILE A 79 3.60 2.21 9.77
CA ILE A 79 4.72 3.09 9.46
C ILE A 79 4.55 4.42 10.20
N GLU A 80 5.57 4.87 10.93
CA GLU A 80 5.53 6.14 11.68
C GLU A 80 4.27 6.31 12.56
N GLY A 81 3.70 5.20 13.07
CA GLY A 81 2.47 5.20 13.86
C GLY A 81 1.16 5.12 13.06
N LEU A 82 1.22 5.26 11.74
CA LEU A 82 0.10 5.10 10.81
C LEU A 82 -0.11 3.63 10.47
N ARG A 83 -1.35 3.14 10.56
CA ARG A 83 -1.69 1.75 10.19
C ARG A 83 -2.25 1.67 8.78
N PHE A 84 -1.60 0.87 7.95
CA PHE A 84 -2.00 0.60 6.57
C PHE A 84 -2.26 -0.88 6.36
N ALA A 85 -3.15 -1.16 5.42
CA ALA A 85 -3.27 -2.46 4.80
C ALA A 85 -3.18 -2.30 3.29
N LEU A 86 -2.44 -3.19 2.65
CA LEU A 86 -2.41 -3.33 1.19
C LEU A 86 -3.16 -4.60 0.83
N SER A 87 -3.98 -4.58 -0.22
CA SER A 87 -4.66 -5.78 -0.71
C SER A 87 -4.67 -5.83 -2.23
N LEU A 88 -4.46 -7.02 -2.78
CA LEU A 88 -4.67 -7.31 -4.19
C LEU A 88 -6.01 -8.05 -4.36
N MET A 89 -6.93 -7.51 -5.16
CA MET A 89 -8.16 -8.21 -5.51
C MET A 89 -7.93 -9.07 -6.75
N THR A 90 -8.02 -10.39 -6.59
CA THR A 90 -7.81 -11.42 -7.62
C THR A 90 -8.72 -11.28 -8.87
N TYR A 91 -9.82 -10.52 -8.79
CA TYR A 91 -10.77 -10.38 -9.91
C TYR A 91 -10.42 -9.20 -10.83
N GLY A 92 -9.43 -9.41 -11.71
CA GLY A 92 -9.25 -8.64 -12.95
C GLY A 92 -8.72 -7.20 -12.81
N GLN A 93 -8.34 -6.78 -11.60
CA GLN A 93 -7.65 -5.51 -11.36
C GLN A 93 -6.19 -5.82 -11.02
N HIS A 94 -5.26 -5.11 -11.65
CA HIS A 94 -3.82 -5.27 -11.41
C HIS A 94 -3.31 -4.29 -10.35
N GLU A 95 -4.16 -3.35 -9.91
CA GLU A 95 -3.80 -2.34 -8.93
C GLU A 95 -3.84 -2.87 -7.49
N THR A 96 -2.86 -2.44 -6.71
CA THR A 96 -2.80 -2.71 -5.27
C THR A 96 -3.62 -1.67 -4.53
N TRP A 97 -4.59 -2.10 -3.74
CA TRP A 97 -5.43 -1.19 -2.97
C TRP A 97 -4.79 -0.82 -1.65
N VAL A 98 -4.81 0.47 -1.32
CA VAL A 98 -4.28 1.03 -0.08
C VAL A 98 -5.43 1.38 0.84
N TRP A 99 -5.40 0.75 2.01
CA TRP A 99 -6.35 0.96 3.08
C TRP A 99 -5.65 1.64 4.26
N LEU A 100 -6.29 2.66 4.80
CA LEU A 100 -5.84 3.40 5.98
C LEU A 100 -6.81 3.16 7.14
N HIS A 101 -6.26 2.97 8.33
CA HIS A 101 -7.08 2.85 9.53
C HIS A 101 -7.86 4.15 9.80
N ARG A 102 -9.17 4.03 10.07
CA ARG A 102 -10.12 5.13 10.27
C ARG A 102 -9.76 6.10 11.39
N SER A 103 -8.90 5.70 12.33
CA SER A 103 -8.35 6.60 13.35
C SER A 103 -7.48 7.71 12.77
N HIS A 104 -7.05 7.63 11.50
CA HIS A 104 -6.26 8.67 10.84
C HIS A 104 -7.16 9.52 9.94
N GLU A 105 -7.31 10.78 10.33
CA GLU A 105 -8.22 11.72 9.67
C GLU A 105 -7.66 12.28 8.35
N ASP A 106 -6.34 12.33 8.20
CA ASP A 106 -5.64 12.89 7.03
C ASP A 106 -5.06 11.78 6.13
N PRO A 107 -5.81 11.34 5.10
CA PRO A 107 -5.35 10.26 4.22
C PRO A 107 -4.24 10.70 3.27
N ASP A 108 -4.20 11.97 2.86
CA ASP A 108 -3.19 12.51 1.95
C ASP A 108 -1.81 12.51 2.62
N ALA A 109 -1.69 13.08 3.82
CA ALA A 109 -0.43 13.08 4.57
C ALA A 109 0.04 11.65 4.88
N ALA A 110 -0.90 10.76 5.21
CA ALA A 110 -0.59 9.36 5.44
C ALA A 110 -0.05 8.68 4.17
N LEU A 111 -0.68 8.94 3.02
CA LEU A 111 -0.25 8.42 1.73
C LEU A 111 1.14 8.92 1.34
N GLU A 112 1.48 10.18 1.62
CA GLU A 112 2.82 10.71 1.39
C GLU A 112 3.89 9.96 2.19
N VAL A 113 3.59 9.59 3.45
CA VAL A 113 4.49 8.78 4.27
C VAL A 113 4.70 7.39 3.65
N LEU A 114 3.63 6.75 3.17
CA LEU A 114 3.71 5.46 2.49
C LEU A 114 4.56 5.54 1.21
N LEU A 115 4.29 6.53 0.36
CA LEU A 115 5.02 6.74 -0.90
C LEU A 115 6.52 6.99 -0.64
N ARG A 116 6.83 7.81 0.37
CA ARG A 116 8.20 8.09 0.78
C ARG A 116 8.93 6.81 1.23
N ALA A 117 8.27 5.92 1.96
CA ALA A 117 8.85 4.66 2.39
C ALA A 117 9.07 3.69 1.24
N LEU A 118 8.12 3.64 0.31
CA LEU A 118 8.28 2.89 -0.94
C LEU A 118 9.41 3.47 -1.81
N GLY A 119 9.73 4.75 -1.64
CA GLY A 119 10.70 5.46 -2.46
C GLY A 119 10.15 5.82 -3.83
N VAL A 120 8.82 5.95 -3.95
CA VAL A 120 8.11 6.27 -5.19
C VAL A 120 7.37 7.60 -5.05
N GLY A 121 7.15 8.28 -6.17
CA GLY A 121 6.37 9.52 -6.21
C GLY A 121 4.86 9.26 -6.32
N ARG A 122 4.07 10.35 -6.32
CA ARG A 122 2.61 10.30 -6.53
C ARG A 122 2.23 9.70 -7.90
N GLU A 123 3.16 9.64 -8.85
CA GLU A 123 3.02 8.94 -10.13
C GLU A 123 2.73 7.43 -10.01
N ALA A 124 3.10 6.82 -8.86
CA ALA A 124 2.80 5.43 -8.56
C ALA A 124 1.32 5.19 -8.21
N LEU A 125 0.57 6.25 -7.93
CA LEU A 125 -0.85 6.17 -7.62
C LEU A 125 -1.65 6.07 -8.93
N ALA A 126 -2.54 5.08 -9.01
CA ALA A 126 -3.55 4.98 -10.04
C ALA A 126 -4.70 5.95 -9.77
N PHE A 127 -5.12 6.01 -8.50
CA PHE A 127 -6.17 6.89 -8.03
C PHE A 127 -6.00 7.20 -6.54
N THR A 128 -6.57 8.30 -6.10
CA THR A 128 -6.73 8.68 -4.69
C THR A 128 -8.21 8.73 -4.32
N GLY A 129 -8.51 8.51 -3.05
CA GLY A 129 -9.86 8.40 -2.52
C GLY A 129 -10.39 6.98 -2.52
N GLY A 130 -11.70 6.85 -2.34
CA GLY A 130 -12.37 5.58 -2.16
C GLY A 130 -13.89 5.73 -2.18
N PRO A 131 -14.65 4.69 -1.82
CA PRO A 131 -16.11 4.71 -1.87
C PRO A 131 -16.74 5.78 -0.96
N GLU A 132 -16.02 6.24 0.07
CA GLU A 132 -16.49 7.27 1.01
C GLU A 132 -16.22 8.70 0.53
N THR A 133 -15.16 8.92 -0.26
CA THR A 133 -14.67 10.26 -0.66
C THR A 133 -14.80 10.55 -2.16
N GLY A 134 -15.06 9.53 -2.97
CA GLY A 134 -14.98 9.59 -4.43
C GLY A 134 -13.60 9.17 -4.95
N PHE A 135 -13.57 8.55 -6.13
CA PHE A 135 -12.34 8.12 -6.78
C PHE A 135 -11.80 9.24 -7.67
N HIS A 136 -10.59 9.71 -7.39
CA HIS A 136 -9.86 10.70 -8.17
C HIS A 136 -8.70 10.01 -8.88
N PHE A 137 -8.89 9.69 -10.15
CA PHE A 137 -7.85 9.05 -10.95
C PHE A 137 -6.74 10.05 -11.27
N LEU A 138 -5.49 9.66 -11.02
CA LEU A 138 -4.30 10.50 -11.25
C LEU A 138 -3.71 10.29 -12.65
N ASP A 139 -4.41 9.53 -13.50
CA ASP A 139 -4.10 9.35 -14.91
C ASP A 139 -4.68 10.53 -15.73
N ASP A 140 -4.04 11.70 -15.60
CA ASP A 140 -4.20 12.83 -16.52
C ASP A 140 -2.95 12.93 -17.40
N ASP A 141 -2.61 11.85 -18.12
CA ASP A 141 -1.76 11.95 -19.32
C ASP A 141 -2.10 10.84 -20.33
N ALA A 142 -3.22 11.03 -21.01
CA ALA A 142 -3.40 10.57 -22.39
C ALA A 142 -4.55 11.32 -23.08
N ARG A 143 -4.58 12.65 -22.99
CA ARG A 143 -5.11 13.44 -24.10
C ARG A 143 -3.93 13.92 -24.92
N PRO A 144 -3.71 13.40 -26.15
CA PRO A 144 -2.97 14.19 -27.11
C PRO A 144 -3.81 15.43 -27.40
N ALA A 145 -3.37 16.57 -26.87
CA ALA A 145 -3.78 17.86 -27.38
C ALA A 145 -3.23 18.03 -28.80
N GLY A 146 -4.13 18.06 -29.79
CA GLY A 146 -3.93 18.73 -31.07
C GLY A 146 -3.09 18.00 -32.12
N SER A 147 -3.74 17.61 -33.22
CA SER A 147 -3.72 18.38 -34.49
C SER A 147 -4.74 17.82 -35.47
#